data_AF-A0A9D7CCR5-F1
#
_entry.id   AF-A0A9D7CCR5-F1
#
_cell.length_a   1.000
_cell.length_b   1.000
_cell.length_c   1.000
_cell.angle_alpha   90.00
_cell.angle_beta   90.00
_cell.angle_gamma   90.00
#
_symmetry.space_group_name_H-M   'P 1'
#
loop_
_entity.id
_entity.type
_entity.pdbx_description
1 polymer ?
#
loop_
_entity_poly.entity_id
_entity_poly.type
_entity_poly.pdbx_seq_one_letter_code
_entity_poly.pdbx_strand_id
1 'polypeptide(L)'
;MNSVRLLVRLLVRLVALASLLALADLAVTPVMSRRQVQALVVSAPSATAYMERAARAGHPVREYRWVPLPTIAPVAACAVVLSEDEDFFRQGSVTWRAQRVLMQRMLRGDFSRDGSGLSQQLAGNLFLNANRTPRRKAREYLLAHELGQALSKVRILELYLNVVEWGEGIWGIEAASQHYFGVAADSLTPAQAVVLTSFLPAPRRELDYVLGNLALQRQEAIIRKLWMARLLSDRGRMQTLDRVREWRTQTRLSGSAREGWARVAALMGDEAPSFEAAPADPLAPPLPRLCSTRRRGA
;
A
#
# COMPACT_ATOMS: atom_id res chain seq x y z
N MET A 1 46.51 -31.19 -12.89
CA MET A 1 45.76 -30.41 -13.91
C MET A 1 44.37 -30.98 -14.23
N ASN A 2 44.16 -32.30 -14.23
CA ASN A 2 42.85 -32.93 -14.51
C ASN A 2 41.79 -32.73 -13.41
N SER A 3 42.18 -32.74 -12.13
CA SER A 3 41.24 -32.57 -11.00
C SER A 3 40.62 -31.18 -10.95
N VAL A 4 41.39 -30.12 -11.28
CA VAL A 4 40.87 -28.74 -11.38
C VAL A 4 39.84 -28.61 -12.50
N ARG A 5 40.11 -29.20 -13.68
CA ARG A 5 39.16 -29.20 -14.81
C ARG A 5 37.88 -29.97 -14.50
N LEU A 6 37.97 -31.08 -13.76
CA LEU A 6 36.81 -31.85 -13.31
C LEU A 6 35.96 -31.04 -12.32
N LEU A 7 36.60 -30.38 -11.36
CA LEU A 7 35.95 -29.57 -10.34
C LEU A 7 35.26 -28.34 -10.95
N VAL A 8 35.89 -27.67 -11.92
CA VAL A 8 35.28 -26.59 -12.71
C VAL A 8 34.08 -27.09 -13.50
N ARG A 9 34.18 -28.24 -14.19
CA ARG A 9 33.04 -28.83 -14.93
C ARG A 9 31.87 -29.20 -14.02
N LEU A 10 32.15 -29.74 -12.84
CA LEU A 10 31.14 -30.07 -11.84
C LEU A 10 30.47 -28.81 -11.31
N LEU A 11 31.23 -27.77 -10.98
CA LEU A 11 30.71 -26.48 -10.55
C LEU A 11 29.80 -25.85 -11.61
N VAL A 12 30.23 -25.83 -12.88
CA VAL A 12 29.42 -25.31 -14.00
C VAL A 12 28.11 -26.08 -14.14
N ARG A 13 28.14 -27.42 -14.03
CA ARG A 13 26.91 -28.24 -14.08
C ARG A 13 25.98 -27.95 -12.90
N LEU A 14 26.52 -27.78 -11.70
CA LEU A 14 25.73 -27.44 -10.51
C LEU A 14 25.08 -26.05 -10.64
N VAL A 15 25.82 -25.05 -11.12
CA VAL A 15 25.28 -23.71 -11.37
C VAL A 15 24.21 -23.74 -12.47
N ALA A 16 24.42 -24.50 -13.53
CA ALA A 16 23.44 -24.68 -14.61
C ALA A 16 22.16 -25.36 -14.10
N LEU A 17 22.29 -26.43 -13.30
CA LEU A 17 21.14 -27.12 -12.69
C LEU A 17 20.39 -26.20 -11.73
N ALA A 18 21.09 -25.48 -10.86
CA ALA A 18 20.48 -24.52 -9.94
C ALA A 18 19.73 -23.42 -10.70
N SER A 19 20.30 -22.92 -11.80
CA SER A 19 19.66 -21.93 -12.68
C SER A 19 18.42 -22.50 -13.37
N LEU A 20 18.48 -23.75 -13.86
CA LEU A 20 17.34 -24.45 -14.47
C LEU A 20 16.20 -24.63 -13.46
N LEU A 21 16.50 -25.07 -12.24
CA LEU A 21 15.51 -25.24 -11.18
C LEU A 21 14.88 -23.89 -10.77
N ALA A 22 15.69 -22.83 -10.70
CA ALA A 22 15.17 -21.47 -10.44
C ALA A 22 14.25 -20.98 -11.57
N LEU A 23 14.59 -21.24 -12.83
CA LEU A 23 13.75 -20.90 -13.98
C LEU A 23 12.45 -21.71 -14.02
N ALA A 24 12.54 -23.02 -13.77
CA ALA A 24 11.37 -23.90 -13.69
C ALA A 24 10.41 -23.45 -12.58
N ASP A 25 10.94 -23.10 -11.41
CA ASP A 25 10.15 -22.55 -10.30
C ASP A 25 9.41 -21.25 -10.67
N LEU A 26 10.10 -20.32 -11.33
CA LEU A 26 9.51 -19.08 -11.80
C LEU A 26 8.44 -19.34 -12.87
N ALA A 27 8.64 -20.32 -13.75
CA ALA A 27 7.68 -20.70 -14.78
C ALA A 27 6.41 -21.36 -14.22
N VAL A 28 6.53 -22.12 -13.12
CA VAL A 28 5.40 -22.79 -12.45
C VAL A 28 4.53 -21.80 -11.67
N THR A 29 5.12 -20.71 -11.15
CA THR A 29 4.44 -19.70 -10.32
C THR A 29 3.14 -19.15 -10.96
N PRO A 30 3.15 -18.63 -12.22
CA PRO A 30 1.93 -18.14 -12.86
C PRO A 30 0.92 -19.26 -13.14
N VAL A 31 1.39 -20.46 -13.53
CA VAL A 31 0.49 -21.60 -13.82
C VAL A 31 -0.31 -22.01 -12.59
N MET A 32 0.32 -22.05 -11.42
CA MET A 32 -0.34 -22.43 -10.16
C MET A 32 -1.28 -21.35 -9.63
N SER A 33 -0.93 -20.08 -9.82
CA SER A 33 -1.72 -18.95 -9.31
C SER A 33 -2.86 -18.53 -10.25
N ARG A 34 -2.86 -18.94 -11.52
CA ARG A 34 -3.86 -18.54 -12.53
C ARG A 34 -5.30 -18.73 -12.10
N ARG A 35 -5.65 -19.86 -11.48
CA ARG A 35 -7.01 -20.10 -10.98
C ARG A 35 -7.37 -19.12 -9.87
N GLN A 36 -6.44 -18.86 -8.95
CA GLN A 36 -6.65 -17.91 -7.86
C GLN A 36 -6.76 -16.47 -8.40
N VAL A 37 -5.90 -16.08 -9.34
CA VAL A 37 -5.95 -14.77 -10.01
C VAL A 37 -7.28 -14.56 -10.74
N GLN A 38 -7.77 -15.57 -11.46
CA GLN A 38 -9.06 -15.49 -12.14
C GLN A 38 -10.24 -15.40 -11.14
N ALA A 39 -10.18 -16.09 -10.02
CA ALA A 39 -11.20 -15.97 -8.97
C ALA A 39 -11.29 -14.53 -8.42
N LEU A 40 -10.15 -13.84 -8.30
CA LEU A 40 -10.11 -12.46 -7.78
C LEU A 40 -10.77 -11.43 -8.69
N VAL A 41 -11.10 -11.77 -9.94
CA VAL A 41 -11.85 -10.89 -10.86
C VAL A 41 -13.23 -10.57 -10.28
N VAL A 42 -13.87 -11.54 -9.63
CA VAL A 42 -15.25 -11.42 -9.12
C VAL A 42 -15.35 -11.62 -7.60
N SER A 43 -14.43 -12.37 -6.99
CA SER A 43 -14.54 -12.77 -5.59
C SER A 43 -13.48 -12.09 -4.73
N ALA A 44 -13.90 -11.61 -3.55
CA ALA A 44 -12.98 -11.17 -2.52
C ALA A 44 -12.25 -12.37 -1.88
N PRO A 45 -10.94 -12.28 -1.58
CA PRO A 45 -10.24 -13.33 -0.86
C PRO A 45 -10.72 -13.38 0.60
N SER A 46 -10.95 -14.59 1.13
CA SER A 46 -11.28 -14.77 2.56
C SER A 46 -10.06 -14.66 3.48
N ALA A 47 -8.87 -14.92 2.94
CA ALA A 47 -7.58 -14.78 3.61
C ALA A 47 -6.48 -14.54 2.58
N THR A 48 -5.32 -14.06 3.04
CA THR A 48 -4.11 -13.90 2.22
C THR A 48 -2.91 -14.62 2.82
N ALA A 49 -1.87 -14.85 2.02
CA ALA A 49 -0.62 -15.43 2.51
C ALA A 49 -0.01 -14.64 3.68
N TYR A 50 -0.21 -13.31 3.70
CA TYR A 50 0.22 -12.46 4.81
C TYR A 50 -0.61 -12.68 6.08
N MET A 51 -1.93 -12.78 5.98
CA MET A 51 -2.82 -13.07 7.11
C MET A 51 -2.51 -14.45 7.71
N GLU A 52 -2.37 -15.49 6.87
CA GLU A 52 -2.02 -16.84 7.31
C GLU A 52 -0.64 -16.90 7.99
N ARG A 53 0.31 -16.10 7.50
CA ARG A 53 1.62 -15.97 8.15
C ARG A 53 1.50 -15.29 9.50
N ALA A 54 0.75 -14.20 9.60
CA ALA A 54 0.54 -13.49 10.86
C ALA A 54 -0.04 -14.46 11.91
N ALA A 55 -1.08 -15.21 11.55
CA ALA A 55 -1.68 -16.24 12.40
C ALA A 55 -0.66 -17.31 12.84
N ARG A 56 0.14 -17.87 11.90
CA ARG A 56 1.18 -18.88 12.23
C ARG A 56 2.29 -18.34 13.14
N ALA A 57 2.59 -17.05 13.06
CA ALA A 57 3.58 -16.39 13.88
C ALA A 57 3.02 -15.94 15.25
N GLY A 58 1.77 -16.28 15.58
CA GLY A 58 1.11 -15.87 16.82
C GLY A 58 0.71 -14.41 16.87
N HIS A 59 0.76 -13.69 15.74
CA HIS A 59 0.19 -12.35 15.65
C HIS A 59 -1.32 -12.45 15.44
N PRO A 60 -2.12 -11.66 16.18
CA PRO A 60 -3.56 -11.75 16.07
C PRO A 60 -4.01 -11.24 14.70
N VAL A 61 -4.96 -11.95 14.08
CA VAL A 61 -5.81 -11.39 13.02
C VAL A 61 -7.08 -10.95 13.73
N ARG A 62 -7.10 -9.70 14.22
CA ARG A 62 -8.17 -9.17 15.08
C ARG A 62 -9.40 -8.85 14.24
N GLU A 63 -9.18 -8.13 13.15
CA GLU A 63 -10.24 -7.58 12.33
C GLU A 63 -9.88 -7.71 10.86
N TYR A 64 -10.81 -8.24 10.07
CA TYR A 64 -10.75 -8.22 8.61
C TYR A 64 -12.15 -7.91 8.09
N ARG A 65 -12.31 -6.77 7.42
CA ARG A 65 -13.60 -6.37 6.83
C ARG A 65 -13.40 -5.90 5.41
N TRP A 66 -14.06 -6.61 4.50
CA TRP A 66 -14.09 -6.27 3.09
C TRP A 66 -15.24 -5.31 2.78
N VAL A 67 -14.94 -4.26 2.01
CA VAL A 67 -15.93 -3.35 1.43
C VAL A 67 -15.60 -3.07 -0.04
N PRO A 68 -16.58 -2.93 -0.94
CA PRO A 68 -16.32 -2.58 -2.33
C PRO A 68 -15.77 -1.14 -2.45
N LEU A 69 -15.02 -0.85 -3.51
CA LEU A 69 -14.35 0.44 -3.68
C LEU A 69 -15.28 1.66 -3.67
N PRO A 70 -16.52 1.60 -4.20
CA PRO A 70 -17.45 2.72 -4.12
C PRO A 70 -17.85 3.12 -2.69
N THR A 71 -17.67 2.23 -1.70
CA THR A 71 -17.94 2.51 -0.28
C THR A 71 -16.66 2.91 0.48
N ILE A 72 -15.64 3.39 -0.24
CA ILE A 72 -14.42 3.96 0.31
C ILE A 72 -14.33 5.41 -0.17
N ALA A 73 -14.05 6.33 0.75
CA ALA A 73 -13.94 7.75 0.44
C ALA A 73 -12.91 7.96 -0.69
N PRO A 74 -13.24 8.68 -1.78
CA PRO A 74 -12.32 8.90 -2.90
C PRO A 74 -10.99 9.54 -2.46
N VAL A 75 -11.05 10.45 -1.48
CA VAL A 75 -9.84 11.07 -0.90
C VAL A 75 -8.93 10.05 -0.22
N ALA A 76 -9.49 9.03 0.44
CA ALA A 76 -8.73 7.95 1.07
C ALA A 76 -8.09 7.02 0.04
N ALA A 77 -8.85 6.58 -0.95
CA ALA A 77 -8.32 5.77 -2.05
C ALA A 77 -7.20 6.51 -2.80
N CYS A 78 -7.38 7.80 -3.10
CA CYS A 78 -6.37 8.60 -3.77
C CYS A 78 -5.18 8.95 -2.87
N ALA A 79 -5.35 9.11 -1.56
CA ALA A 79 -4.24 9.31 -0.63
C ALA A 79 -3.27 8.12 -0.71
N VAL A 80 -3.80 6.89 -0.71
CA VAL A 80 -3.01 5.66 -0.86
C VAL A 80 -2.30 5.62 -2.21
N VAL A 81 -3.03 5.82 -3.31
CA VAL A 81 -2.44 5.81 -4.66
C VAL A 81 -1.32 6.84 -4.76
N LEU A 82 -1.57 8.08 -4.36
CA LEU A 82 -0.58 9.15 -4.44
C LEU A 82 0.58 8.93 -3.47
N SER A 83 0.41 8.20 -2.37
CA SER A 83 1.49 7.91 -1.43
C SER A 83 2.38 6.76 -1.91
N GLU A 84 1.75 5.65 -2.32
CA GLU A 84 2.42 4.38 -2.63
C GLU A 84 2.85 4.25 -4.09
N ASP A 85 2.05 4.73 -5.05
CA ASP A 85 2.29 4.57 -6.48
C ASP A 85 1.58 5.66 -7.29
N GLU A 86 2.18 6.86 -7.33
CA GLU A 86 1.60 8.06 -7.98
C GLU A 86 1.21 7.86 -9.45
N ASP A 87 1.89 6.94 -10.15
CA ASP A 87 1.65 6.64 -11.55
C ASP A 87 0.74 5.42 -11.75
N PHE A 88 0.20 4.82 -10.68
CA PHE A 88 -0.54 3.55 -10.70
C PHE A 88 -1.57 3.42 -11.83
N PHE A 89 -2.39 4.45 -12.06
CA PHE A 89 -3.41 4.46 -13.11
C PHE A 89 -2.87 4.81 -14.50
N ARG A 90 -1.65 5.35 -14.59
CA ARG A 90 -0.99 5.74 -15.84
C ARG A 90 -0.06 4.66 -16.39
N GLN A 91 0.47 3.81 -15.51
CA GLN A 91 1.40 2.73 -15.88
C GLN A 91 0.75 1.35 -15.82
N GLY A 92 1.29 0.39 -16.59
CA GLY A 92 0.95 -1.03 -16.43
C GLY A 92 1.29 -1.53 -15.02
N SER A 93 0.62 -2.59 -14.55
CA SER A 93 0.83 -3.15 -13.19
C SER A 93 2.29 -3.46 -12.87
N VAL A 94 3.08 -3.76 -13.91
CA VAL A 94 4.54 -3.87 -13.83
C VAL A 94 5.16 -3.35 -15.12
N THR A 95 6.07 -2.39 -15.04
CA THR A 95 6.77 -1.86 -16.23
C THR A 95 8.29 -1.87 -16.02
N TRP A 96 9.04 -2.40 -17.00
CA TRP A 96 10.52 -2.40 -16.97
C TRP A 96 11.11 -1.00 -16.81
N ARG A 97 10.48 0.01 -17.41
CA ARG A 97 10.86 1.43 -17.27
C ARG A 97 10.81 1.89 -15.81
N ALA A 98 9.72 1.59 -15.09
CA ALA A 98 9.58 1.97 -13.69
C ALA A 98 10.65 1.30 -12.81
N GLN A 99 10.93 0.01 -13.04
CA GLN A 99 11.97 -0.73 -12.34
C GLN A 99 13.37 -0.21 -12.65
N ARG A 100 13.66 0.18 -13.90
CA ARG A 100 14.94 0.77 -14.28
C ARG A 100 15.16 2.12 -13.61
N VAL A 101 14.13 2.99 -13.56
CA VAL A 101 14.23 4.29 -12.86
C VAL A 101 14.49 4.07 -11.38
N LEU A 102 13.79 3.13 -10.75
CA LEU A 102 14.05 2.78 -9.35
C LEU A 102 15.49 2.31 -9.14
N MET A 103 15.96 1.37 -9.97
CA MET A 103 17.31 0.84 -9.87
C MET A 103 18.35 1.94 -10.04
N GLN A 104 18.14 2.88 -10.97
CA GLN A 104 19.03 4.04 -11.14
C GLN A 104 19.05 4.95 -9.92
N ARG A 105 17.91 5.14 -9.22
CA ARG A 105 17.85 5.92 -7.97
C ARG A 105 18.62 5.23 -6.84
N MET A 106 18.42 3.92 -6.67
CA MET A 106 19.15 3.12 -5.68
C MET A 106 20.67 3.13 -5.94
N LEU A 107 21.09 3.00 -7.21
CA LEU A 107 22.50 3.10 -7.60
C LEU A 107 23.11 4.48 -7.33
N ARG A 108 22.28 5.54 -7.26
CA ARG A 108 22.66 6.90 -6.88
C ARG A 108 22.55 7.16 -5.37
N GLY A 109 22.30 6.13 -4.56
CA GLY A 109 22.16 6.24 -3.11
C GLY A 109 20.81 6.76 -2.62
N ASP A 110 19.83 6.95 -3.52
CA ASP A 110 18.46 7.34 -3.16
C ASP A 110 17.61 6.10 -2.84
N PHE A 111 17.57 5.75 -1.55
CA PHE A 111 16.75 4.67 -0.99
C PHE A 111 15.43 5.17 -0.38
N SER A 112 15.01 6.40 -0.69
CA SER A 112 13.85 7.05 -0.04
C SER A 112 12.50 6.39 -0.33
N ARG A 113 12.42 5.48 -1.32
CA ARG A 113 11.21 4.74 -1.69
C ARG A 113 11.49 3.25 -1.83
N ASP A 114 10.64 2.43 -1.20
CA ASP A 114 10.43 1.04 -1.64
C ASP A 114 9.79 1.12 -3.03
N GLY A 115 10.53 0.78 -4.09
CA GLY A 115 10.00 0.93 -5.45
C GLY A 115 9.11 -0.22 -5.92
N SER A 116 8.51 -0.92 -4.97
CA SER A 116 7.44 -1.89 -5.21
C SER A 116 6.14 -1.13 -5.47
N GLY A 117 5.63 -1.18 -6.71
CA GLY A 117 4.32 -0.58 -7.03
C GLY A 117 3.16 -1.31 -6.36
N LEU A 118 1.97 -0.70 -6.32
CA LEU A 118 0.79 -1.25 -5.61
C LEU A 118 0.47 -2.69 -6.03
N SER A 119 0.58 -3.01 -7.33
CA SER A 119 0.34 -4.37 -7.83
C SER A 119 1.38 -5.39 -7.33
N GLN A 120 2.64 -4.99 -7.14
CA GLN A 120 3.69 -5.86 -6.60
C GLN A 120 3.49 -6.10 -5.11
N GLN A 121 3.14 -5.05 -4.36
CA GLN A 121 2.80 -5.18 -2.95
C GLN A 121 1.57 -6.09 -2.77
N LEU A 122 0.53 -5.91 -3.58
CA LEU A 122 -0.66 -6.75 -3.58
C LEU A 122 -0.32 -8.22 -3.89
N ALA A 123 0.46 -8.48 -4.94
CA ALA A 123 0.89 -9.83 -5.29
C ALA A 123 1.65 -10.51 -4.15
N GLY A 124 2.54 -9.76 -3.48
CA GLY A 124 3.24 -10.23 -2.30
C GLY A 124 2.28 -10.61 -1.17
N ASN A 125 1.33 -9.74 -0.86
CA ASN A 125 0.35 -9.96 0.21
C ASN A 125 -0.54 -11.18 -0.05
N LEU A 126 -1.10 -11.28 -1.26
CA LEU A 126 -2.04 -12.35 -1.63
C LEU A 126 -1.38 -13.73 -1.63
N PHE A 127 -0.20 -13.85 -2.25
CA PHE A 127 0.31 -15.17 -2.67
C PHE A 127 1.63 -15.58 -2.03
N LEU A 128 2.42 -14.64 -1.48
CA LEU A 128 3.80 -14.91 -1.10
C LEU A 128 4.03 -14.77 0.40
N ASN A 129 5.00 -15.53 0.90
CA ASN A 129 5.48 -15.35 2.26
C ASN A 129 6.36 -14.08 2.36
N ALA A 130 6.44 -13.47 3.54
CA ALA A 130 7.18 -12.22 3.76
C ALA A 130 8.73 -12.35 3.72
N ASN A 131 9.30 -13.38 3.09
CA ASN A 131 10.75 -13.58 3.02
C ASN A 131 11.42 -12.57 2.09
N ARG A 132 12.44 -11.84 2.54
CA ARG A 132 13.14 -10.85 1.70
C ARG A 132 14.24 -11.49 0.84
N THR A 133 13.85 -12.15 -0.25
CA THR A 133 14.78 -12.81 -1.18
C THR A 133 14.62 -12.30 -2.62
N PRO A 134 15.69 -12.26 -3.43
CA PRO A 134 15.59 -11.92 -4.86
C PRO A 134 14.61 -12.82 -5.63
N ARG A 135 14.55 -14.12 -5.27
CA ARG A 135 13.56 -15.07 -5.83
C ARG A 135 12.13 -14.66 -5.50
N ARG A 136 11.84 -14.25 -4.25
CA ARG A 136 10.51 -13.70 -3.91
C ARG A 136 10.21 -12.48 -4.77
N LYS A 137 11.18 -11.57 -4.92
CA LYS A 137 10.99 -10.36 -5.70
C LYS A 137 10.68 -10.63 -7.17
N ALA A 138 11.32 -11.62 -7.76
CA ALA A 138 10.99 -12.09 -9.12
C ALA A 138 9.56 -12.66 -9.19
N ARG A 139 9.13 -13.43 -8.20
CA ARG A 139 7.74 -13.92 -8.13
C ARG A 139 6.72 -12.79 -7.97
N GLU A 140 6.99 -11.78 -7.14
CA GLU A 140 6.13 -10.58 -7.02
C GLU A 140 5.94 -9.91 -8.38
N TYR A 141 7.01 -9.78 -9.16
CA TYR A 141 6.96 -9.21 -10.50
C TYR A 141 6.07 -10.03 -11.43
N LEU A 142 6.24 -11.36 -11.46
CA LEU A 142 5.46 -12.25 -12.33
C LEU A 142 3.98 -12.24 -11.96
N LEU A 143 3.68 -12.36 -10.67
CA LEU A 143 2.30 -12.36 -10.16
C LEU A 143 1.62 -11.00 -10.34
N ALA A 144 2.34 -9.89 -10.13
CA ALA A 144 1.80 -8.56 -10.38
C ALA A 144 1.55 -8.30 -11.87
N HIS A 145 2.36 -8.89 -12.75
CA HIS A 145 2.09 -8.87 -14.18
C HIS A 145 0.80 -9.64 -14.49
N GLU A 146 0.64 -10.85 -13.95
CA GLU A 146 -0.56 -11.67 -14.14
C GLU A 146 -1.83 -11.00 -13.60
N LEU A 147 -1.77 -10.42 -12.40
CA LEU A 147 -2.85 -9.60 -11.84
C LEU A 147 -3.21 -8.46 -12.80
N GLY A 148 -2.22 -7.81 -13.42
CA GLY A 148 -2.45 -6.73 -14.39
C GLY A 148 -3.07 -7.18 -15.72
N GLN A 149 -2.87 -8.44 -16.12
CA GLN A 149 -3.50 -9.00 -17.32
C GLN A 149 -4.95 -9.40 -17.08
N ALA A 150 -5.27 -9.87 -15.87
CA ALA A 150 -6.60 -10.40 -15.55
C ALA A 150 -7.53 -9.39 -14.87
N LEU A 151 -7.00 -8.42 -14.11
CA LEU A 151 -7.80 -7.49 -13.32
C LEU A 151 -7.65 -6.04 -13.78
N SER A 152 -8.76 -5.30 -13.71
CA SER A 152 -8.72 -3.84 -13.91
C SER A 152 -7.93 -3.15 -12.79
N LYS A 153 -7.35 -1.98 -13.09
CA LYS A 153 -6.66 -1.16 -12.08
C LYS A 153 -7.55 -0.80 -10.89
N VAL A 154 -8.82 -0.58 -11.15
CA VAL A 154 -9.84 -0.30 -10.12
C VAL A 154 -9.98 -1.50 -9.18
N ARG A 155 -10.09 -2.71 -9.73
CA ARG A 155 -10.18 -3.94 -8.93
C ARG A 155 -8.89 -4.25 -8.17
N ILE A 156 -7.73 -3.98 -8.75
CA ILE A 156 -6.43 -4.09 -8.06
C ILE A 156 -6.38 -3.15 -6.85
N LEU A 157 -6.82 -1.90 -7.01
CA LEU A 157 -6.86 -0.95 -5.89
C LEU A 157 -7.84 -1.40 -4.81
N GLU A 158 -9.03 -1.86 -5.20
CA GLU A 158 -10.04 -2.40 -4.27
C GLU A 158 -9.47 -3.56 -3.44
N LEU A 159 -8.83 -4.53 -4.09
CA LEU A 159 -8.14 -5.63 -3.41
C LEU A 159 -7.07 -5.11 -2.46
N TYR A 160 -6.20 -4.21 -2.92
CA TYR A 160 -5.14 -3.64 -2.11
C TYR A 160 -5.68 -3.00 -0.83
N LEU A 161 -6.65 -2.08 -0.94
CA LEU A 161 -7.20 -1.36 0.21
C LEU A 161 -7.84 -2.28 1.24
N ASN A 162 -8.39 -3.42 0.80
CA ASN A 162 -9.03 -4.38 1.67
C ASN A 162 -8.09 -5.43 2.27
N VAL A 163 -6.97 -5.76 1.63
CA VAL A 163 -6.10 -6.86 2.11
C VAL A 163 -4.81 -6.42 2.79
N VAL A 164 -4.45 -5.14 2.75
CA VAL A 164 -3.27 -4.65 3.49
C VAL A 164 -3.54 -4.55 4.99
N GLU A 165 -2.46 -4.77 5.77
CA GLU A 165 -2.45 -4.54 7.21
C GLU A 165 -2.30 -3.04 7.45
N TRP A 166 -3.23 -2.44 8.19
CA TRP A 166 -3.26 -1.01 8.53
C TRP A 166 -2.79 -0.73 9.97
N GLY A 167 -2.63 -1.79 10.75
CA GLY A 167 -2.38 -1.80 12.18
C GLY A 167 -2.11 -3.23 12.63
N GLU A 168 -1.56 -3.45 13.84
CA GLU A 168 -1.31 -4.81 14.32
C GLU A 168 -2.59 -5.67 14.32
N GLY A 169 -2.71 -6.59 13.35
CA GLY A 169 -3.86 -7.47 13.20
C GLY A 169 -5.12 -6.82 12.61
N ILE A 170 -5.02 -5.62 12.05
CA ILE A 170 -6.14 -4.88 11.45
C ILE A 170 -5.97 -4.88 9.93
N TRP A 171 -6.85 -5.60 9.24
CA TRP A 171 -6.76 -5.83 7.80
C TRP A 171 -7.95 -5.20 7.06
N GLY A 172 -7.62 -4.42 6.04
CA GLY A 172 -8.62 -3.71 5.25
C GLY A 172 -9.00 -2.33 5.80
N ILE A 173 -9.25 -1.41 4.87
CA ILE A 173 -9.47 0.01 5.19
C ILE A 173 -10.73 0.25 6.00
N GLU A 174 -11.77 -0.55 5.82
CA GLU A 174 -12.98 -0.43 6.64
C GLU A 174 -12.69 -0.82 8.09
N ALA A 175 -12.03 -1.96 8.33
CA ALA A 175 -11.62 -2.35 9.67
C ALA A 175 -10.74 -1.26 10.31
N ALA A 176 -9.80 -0.69 9.55
CA ALA A 176 -8.97 0.40 10.02
C ALA A 176 -9.77 1.67 10.37
N SER A 177 -10.71 2.07 9.52
CA SER A 177 -11.50 3.29 9.71
C SER A 177 -12.35 3.19 10.99
N GLN A 178 -12.98 2.05 11.20
CA GLN A 178 -13.77 1.76 12.40
C GLN A 178 -12.88 1.69 13.63
N HIS A 179 -11.76 0.98 13.55
CA HIS A 179 -10.84 0.79 14.67
C HIS A 179 -10.22 2.11 15.15
N TYR A 180 -9.80 2.97 14.22
CA TYR A 180 -9.03 4.17 14.53
C TYR A 180 -9.89 5.40 14.78
N PHE A 181 -11.06 5.49 14.15
CA PHE A 181 -11.88 6.71 14.15
C PHE A 181 -13.36 6.46 14.44
N GLY A 182 -13.83 5.21 14.50
CA GLY A 182 -15.24 4.89 14.70
C GLY A 182 -16.15 5.32 13.54
N VAL A 183 -15.58 5.53 12.34
CA VAL A 183 -16.34 5.92 11.15
C VAL A 183 -16.22 4.88 10.04
N ALA A 184 -17.20 4.84 9.15
CA ALA A 184 -17.14 4.04 7.93
C ALA A 184 -16.08 4.57 6.96
N ALA A 185 -15.51 3.70 6.12
CA ALA A 185 -14.47 4.06 5.18
C ALA A 185 -14.91 5.10 4.13
N ASP A 186 -16.20 5.19 3.85
CA ASP A 186 -16.81 6.21 2.97
C ASP A 186 -16.82 7.62 3.58
N SER A 187 -16.72 7.71 4.91
CA SER A 187 -16.83 8.92 5.72
C SER A 187 -15.47 9.46 6.18
N LEU A 188 -14.38 8.82 5.74
CA LEU A 188 -13.02 9.27 6.04
C LEU A 188 -12.77 10.69 5.54
N THR A 189 -12.46 11.58 6.48
CA THR A 189 -12.00 12.94 6.18
C THR A 189 -10.59 12.93 5.55
N PRO A 190 -10.16 14.01 4.87
CA PRO A 190 -8.80 14.12 4.37
C PRO A 190 -7.71 13.89 5.43
N ALA A 191 -7.91 14.40 6.65
CA ALA A 191 -6.94 14.24 7.73
C ALA A 191 -6.84 12.78 8.19
N GLN A 192 -7.98 12.11 8.39
CA GLN A 192 -8.04 10.68 8.72
C GLN A 192 -7.41 9.81 7.62
N ALA A 193 -7.73 10.08 6.35
CA ALA A 193 -7.15 9.42 5.20
C ALA A 193 -5.62 9.55 5.13
N VAL A 194 -5.09 10.74 5.39
CA VAL A 194 -3.64 11.01 5.42
C VAL A 194 -2.96 10.24 6.55
N VAL A 195 -3.56 10.22 7.74
CA VAL A 195 -3.03 9.48 8.90
C VAL A 195 -3.02 7.98 8.62
N LEU A 196 -4.13 7.39 8.17
CA LEU A 196 -4.17 5.95 7.81
C LEU A 196 -3.13 5.60 6.75
N THR A 197 -3.04 6.39 5.69
CA THR A 197 -2.07 6.17 4.61
C THR A 197 -0.62 6.25 5.12
N SER A 198 -0.36 7.01 6.19
CA SER A 198 0.96 7.09 6.81
C SER A 198 1.36 5.83 7.58
N PHE A 199 0.42 4.93 7.91
CA PHE A 199 0.69 3.66 8.59
C PHE A 199 1.27 2.57 7.68
N LEU A 200 0.92 2.57 6.39
CA LEU A 200 1.25 1.49 5.43
C LEU A 200 2.73 1.08 5.37
N PRO A 201 3.73 1.97 5.50
CA PRO A 201 5.14 1.56 5.48
C PRO A 201 5.56 0.68 6.65
N ALA A 202 4.89 0.83 7.79
CA ALA A 202 5.24 0.15 9.03
C ALA A 202 3.99 -0.10 9.89
N PRO A 203 3.04 -0.95 9.43
CA PRO A 203 1.71 -1.04 10.02
C PRO A 203 1.69 -1.66 11.42
N ARG A 204 2.78 -2.27 11.88
CA ARG A 204 2.92 -2.81 13.26
C ARG A 204 3.67 -1.90 14.22
N ARG A 205 4.12 -0.75 13.71
CA ARG A 205 4.76 0.34 14.45
C ARG A 205 4.03 1.64 14.17
N GLU A 206 2.77 1.54 13.78
CA GLU A 206 1.93 2.58 13.26
C GLU A 206 1.80 3.76 14.24
N LEU A 207 1.63 3.45 15.53
CA LEU A 207 1.52 4.44 16.60
C LEU A 207 2.87 5.11 16.92
N ASP A 208 3.96 4.35 16.94
CA ASP A 208 5.32 4.89 17.09
C ASP A 208 5.70 5.76 15.89
N TYR A 209 5.24 5.36 14.69
CA TYR A 209 5.55 6.02 13.44
C TYR A 209 4.85 7.36 13.35
N VAL A 210 3.53 7.44 13.62
CA VAL A 210 2.74 8.69 13.52
C VAL A 210 3.26 9.82 14.41
N LEU A 211 3.94 9.48 15.50
CA LEU A 211 4.55 10.46 16.40
C LEU A 211 5.94 10.95 15.98
N GLY A 212 6.60 10.21 15.10
CA GLY A 212 7.93 10.53 14.59
C GLY A 212 7.94 11.72 13.65
N ASN A 213 9.05 12.45 13.54
CA ASN A 213 9.23 13.53 12.55
C ASN A 213 9.06 13.01 11.12
N LEU A 214 9.44 11.75 10.86
CA LEU A 214 9.31 11.12 9.55
C LEU A 214 7.84 10.93 9.11
N ALA A 215 6.93 10.60 10.03
CA ALA A 215 5.52 10.49 9.67
C ALA A 215 4.90 11.84 9.33
N LEU A 216 5.23 12.92 10.06
CA LEU A 216 4.73 14.25 9.71
C LEU A 216 5.22 14.67 8.32
N GLN A 217 6.51 14.47 8.02
CA GLN A 217 7.04 14.74 6.68
C GLN A 217 6.29 13.96 5.60
N ARG A 218 5.97 12.68 5.88
CA ARG A 218 5.18 11.85 4.97
C ARG A 218 3.75 12.35 4.83
N GLN A 219 3.08 12.69 5.93
CA GLN A 219 1.71 13.22 5.94
C GLN A 219 1.63 14.54 5.18
N GLU A 220 2.55 15.48 5.41
CA GLU A 220 2.66 16.74 4.66
C GLU A 220 2.89 16.50 3.16
N ALA A 221 3.68 15.47 2.80
CA ALA A 221 3.86 15.08 1.41
C ALA A 221 2.57 14.52 0.80
N ILE A 222 1.80 13.70 1.52
CA ILE A 222 0.50 13.18 1.05
C ILE A 222 -0.50 14.34 0.86
N ILE A 223 -0.62 15.24 1.86
CA ILE A 223 -1.50 16.42 1.80
C ILE A 223 -1.17 17.28 0.58
N ARG A 224 0.13 17.52 0.32
CA ARG A 224 0.59 18.26 -0.86
C ARG A 224 0.16 17.59 -2.15
N LYS A 225 0.26 16.26 -2.25
CA LYS A 225 -0.16 15.51 -3.44
C LYS A 225 -1.68 15.57 -3.64
N LEU A 226 -2.46 15.42 -2.57
CA LEU A 226 -3.92 15.56 -2.63
C LEU A 226 -4.34 16.94 -3.13
N TRP A 227 -3.70 17.99 -2.63
CA TRP A 227 -3.90 19.37 -3.12
C TRP A 227 -3.49 19.54 -4.59
N MET A 228 -2.33 19.03 -5.01
CA MET A 228 -1.89 19.09 -6.42
C MET A 228 -2.82 18.29 -7.35
N ALA A 229 -3.43 17.22 -6.86
CA ALA A 229 -4.45 16.43 -7.56
C ALA A 229 -5.84 17.10 -7.54
N ARG A 230 -5.99 18.26 -6.90
CA ARG A 230 -7.25 19.01 -6.72
C ARG A 230 -8.31 18.27 -5.91
N LEU A 231 -7.89 17.33 -5.07
CA LEU A 231 -8.76 16.69 -4.08
C LEU A 231 -8.95 17.56 -2.83
N LEU A 232 -8.09 18.56 -2.64
CA LEU A 232 -8.19 19.56 -1.57
C LEU A 232 -8.14 20.96 -2.18
N SER A 233 -9.02 21.85 -1.71
CA SER A 233 -8.90 23.29 -1.92
C SER A 233 -7.73 23.86 -1.12
N ASP A 234 -7.36 25.13 -1.34
CA ASP A 234 -6.33 25.79 -0.52
C ASP A 234 -6.71 25.81 0.97
N ARG A 235 -7.99 26.07 1.26
CA ARG A 235 -8.56 26.00 2.61
C ARG A 235 -8.53 24.57 3.16
N GLY A 236 -8.99 23.59 2.37
CA GLY A 236 -9.00 22.18 2.78
C GLY A 236 -7.60 21.64 3.06
N ARG A 237 -6.60 22.07 2.28
CA ARG A 237 -5.18 21.76 2.52
C ARG A 237 -4.72 22.30 3.88
N MET A 238 -5.03 23.55 4.20
CA MET A 238 -4.68 24.17 5.49
C MET A 238 -5.38 23.46 6.65
N GLN A 239 -6.69 23.27 6.58
CA GLN A 239 -7.47 22.56 7.60
C GLN A 239 -6.93 21.15 7.86
N THR A 240 -6.58 20.42 6.80
CA THR A 240 -5.99 19.07 6.91
C THR A 240 -4.64 19.12 7.63
N LEU A 241 -3.79 20.09 7.28
CA LEU A 241 -2.47 20.25 7.88
C LEU A 241 -2.55 20.63 9.35
N ASP A 242 -3.40 21.58 9.69
CA ASP A 242 -3.60 22.05 11.06
C ASP A 242 -4.11 20.90 11.93
N ARG A 243 -5.07 20.12 11.42
CA ARG A 243 -5.61 18.97 12.14
C ARG A 243 -4.57 17.89 12.41
N VAL A 244 -3.78 17.51 11.40
CA VAL A 244 -2.71 16.52 11.56
C VAL A 244 -1.65 16.99 12.58
N ARG A 245 -1.33 18.29 12.59
CA ARG A 245 -0.39 18.89 13.55
C ARG A 245 -0.96 18.97 14.96
N GLU A 246 -2.24 19.28 15.09
CA GLU A 246 -2.96 19.29 16.35
C GLU A 246 -2.92 17.90 17.01
N TRP A 247 -3.35 16.87 16.28
CA TRP A 247 -3.34 15.48 16.75
C TRP A 247 -1.94 15.04 17.18
N ARG A 248 -0.92 15.35 16.38
CA ARG A 248 0.47 15.09 16.75
C ARG A 248 0.87 15.76 18.07
N THR A 249 0.49 17.03 18.24
CA THR A 249 0.83 17.80 19.43
C THR A 249 0.17 17.19 20.67
N GLN A 250 -1.12 16.89 20.60
CA GLN A 250 -1.87 16.25 21.68
C GLN A 250 -1.32 14.87 22.03
N THR A 251 -0.94 14.07 21.03
CA THR A 251 -0.34 12.76 21.24
C THR A 251 1.04 12.87 21.92
N ARG A 252 1.88 13.87 21.58
CA ARG A 252 3.17 14.10 22.24
C ARG A 252 3.07 14.52 23.70
N LEU A 253 1.96 15.15 24.08
CA LEU A 253 1.70 15.57 25.47
C LEU A 253 1.30 14.40 26.38
N SER A 254 1.13 13.19 25.82
CA SER A 254 0.83 11.97 26.58
C SER A 254 2.10 11.22 27.00
N GLY A 255 2.02 10.46 28.09
CA GLY A 255 3.16 9.69 28.63
C GLY A 255 3.61 8.52 27.74
N SER A 256 2.78 8.08 26.78
CA SER A 256 3.10 7.01 25.83
C SER A 256 2.32 7.15 24.51
N ALA A 257 2.84 6.58 23.42
CA ALA A 257 2.20 6.62 22.11
C ALA A 257 0.77 6.06 22.09
N ARG A 258 0.52 5.02 22.88
CA ARG A 258 -0.80 4.38 23.02
C ARG A 258 -1.80 5.26 23.77
N GLU A 259 -1.37 5.91 24.85
CA GLU A 259 -2.22 6.86 25.60
C GLU A 259 -2.52 8.11 24.79
N GLY A 260 -1.54 8.61 24.05
CA GLY A 260 -1.72 9.73 23.16
C GLY A 260 -2.69 9.40 22.05
N TRP A 261 -2.56 8.20 21.45
CA TRP A 261 -3.51 7.75 20.44
C TRP A 261 -4.91 7.59 21.02
N ALA A 262 -5.09 7.03 22.21
CA ALA A 262 -6.39 6.93 22.86
C ALA A 262 -7.03 8.32 23.09
N ARG A 263 -6.22 9.31 23.49
CA ARG A 263 -6.68 10.71 23.64
C ARG A 263 -7.09 11.33 22.31
N VAL A 264 -6.29 11.13 21.26
CA VAL A 264 -6.60 11.67 19.93
C VAL A 264 -7.76 10.93 19.30
N ALA A 265 -7.89 9.61 19.47
CA ALA A 265 -9.01 8.82 18.98
C ALA A 265 -10.35 9.31 19.58
N ALA A 266 -10.36 9.67 20.87
CA ALA A 266 -11.50 10.33 21.49
C ALA A 266 -11.84 11.68 20.84
N LEU A 267 -10.83 12.48 20.48
CA LEU A 267 -11.01 13.75 19.76
C LEU A 267 -11.39 13.58 18.28
N MET A 268 -11.10 12.41 17.69
CA MET A 268 -11.38 12.09 16.29
C MET A 268 -12.77 11.50 16.05
N GLY A 269 -13.38 10.89 17.07
CA GLY A 269 -14.71 10.26 16.98
C GLY A 269 -15.88 11.24 17.07
N ASP A 270 -15.69 12.41 17.69
CA ASP A 270 -16.78 13.37 17.95
C ASP A 270 -17.00 14.42 16.84
N GLU A 271 -16.13 14.50 15.83
CA GLU A 271 -16.22 15.51 14.77
C GLU A 271 -16.55 14.90 13.38
N ALA A 272 -17.84 14.74 13.08
CA ALA A 272 -18.34 14.69 11.71
C ALA A 272 -18.37 16.14 11.11
N PRO A 273 -18.27 16.30 9.77
CA PRO A 273 -17.36 17.26 9.15
C PRO A 273 -17.89 18.70 9.10
N SER A 274 -17.13 19.63 9.67
CA SER A 274 -17.04 21.00 9.16
C SER A 274 -15.95 21.13 8.07
N PHE A 275 -15.42 20.01 7.57
CA PHE A 275 -14.64 19.98 6.35
C PHE A 275 -15.56 20.26 5.17
N GLU A 276 -15.35 21.39 4.49
CA GLU A 276 -15.77 21.55 3.10
C GLU A 276 -14.98 20.54 2.27
N ALA A 277 -15.42 19.27 2.29
CA ALA A 277 -15.23 18.42 1.13
C ALA A 277 -15.76 19.22 -0.06
N ALA A 278 -15.02 19.24 -1.17
CA ALA A 278 -15.58 19.76 -2.41
C ALA A 278 -16.96 19.09 -2.58
N PRO A 279 -18.03 19.86 -2.85
CA PRO A 279 -19.38 19.30 -2.91
C PRO A 279 -19.35 18.04 -3.76
N ALA A 280 -20.08 17.00 -3.32
CA ALA A 280 -20.18 15.74 -4.06
C ALA A 280 -20.70 16.06 -5.46
N ASP A 281 -19.78 16.19 -6.42
CA ASP A 281 -20.09 16.54 -7.79
C ASP A 281 -20.63 15.26 -8.44
N PRO A 282 -21.91 15.21 -8.85
CA PRO A 282 -22.44 14.06 -9.58
C PRO A 282 -21.73 13.85 -10.93
N LEU A 283 -20.94 14.82 -11.40
CA LEU A 283 -20.04 14.73 -12.54
C LEU A 283 -18.57 14.50 -12.14
N ALA A 284 -18.31 14.15 -10.87
CA ALA A 284 -16.96 13.86 -10.39
C ALA A 284 -16.31 12.82 -11.31
N PRO A 285 -15.10 13.11 -11.81
CA PRO A 285 -14.46 12.24 -12.77
C PRO A 285 -14.14 10.88 -12.11
N PRO A 286 -14.03 9.79 -12.88
CA PRO A 286 -13.75 8.47 -12.32
C PRO A 286 -12.40 8.48 -11.55
N LEU A 287 -12.28 7.60 -10.55
CA LEU A 287 -11.09 7.50 -9.67
C LEU A 287 -9.72 7.62 -10.40
N PRO A 288 -9.48 6.99 -11.57
CA PRO A 288 -8.23 7.15 -12.31
C PRO A 288 -7.89 8.60 -12.67
N ARG A 289 -8.89 9.45 -12.92
CA ARG A 289 -8.72 10.88 -13.19
C ARG A 289 -8.53 11.67 -11.90
N LEU A 290 -9.27 11.33 -10.84
CA LEU A 290 -9.17 11.97 -9.51
C LEU A 290 -7.79 11.78 -8.88
N CYS A 291 -7.24 10.57 -8.93
CA CYS A 291 -5.98 10.25 -8.26
C CYS A 291 -4.74 10.61 -9.12
N SER A 292 -4.88 11.49 -10.10
CA SER A 292 -3.78 11.86 -11.00
C SER A 292 -3.31 13.29 -10.73
N THR A 293 -2.03 13.46 -10.39
CA THR A 293 -1.43 14.79 -10.37
C THR A 293 -1.29 15.26 -11.83
N ARG A 294 -1.98 16.34 -12.22
CA ARG A 294 -1.65 17.00 -13.49
C ARG A 294 -0.24 17.56 -13.30
N ARG A 295 0.74 17.09 -14.09
CA ARG A 295 1.97 17.86 -14.26
C ARG A 295 1.52 19.22 -14.81
N ARG A 296 1.81 20.32 -14.10
CA ARG A 296 1.83 21.63 -14.75
C ARG A 296 2.84 21.53 -15.89
N GLY A 297 2.51 22.17 -17.02
CA GLY A 297 3.11 21.95 -18.34
C GLY A 297 4.62 21.68 -18.34
N ALA A 298 4.99 20.69 -19.16
CA ALA A 298 6.21 20.81 -19.94
C ALA A 298 5.97 21.84 -21.05
#